data_AF-A0A970ZYG1-F1
#
_entry.id   AF-A0A970ZYG1-F1
#
_cell.length_a   1.000
_cell.length_b   1.000
_cell.length_c   1.000
_cell.angle_alpha   90.00
_cell.angle_beta   90.00
_cell.angle_gamma   90.00
#
_symmetry.space_group_name_H-M   'P 1'
#
loop_
_entity.id
_entity.type
_entity.pdbx_description
1 polymer ?
#
loop_
_entity_poly.entity_id
_entity_poly.type
_entity_poly.pdbx_seq_one_letter_code
_entity_poly.pdbx_strand_id
1 'polypeptide(L)'
;MSGRQLRHWTWIELALIPAAAAIMRVSWAAPLLFLSLTNPFTHPSGLSVPIWWLLIISLAPGHLARVLRRRRWSLALMITLGIGAVLASWALAEPLPAAGLPVWIRAQLAGLGDWSLGIPARLTLAAATVLLWQRGIASQSVGYAELWRGFMAGSIVLAVLLLLPADVTSRVPGMNLPAGISGFILSGLIGLALVSLTGSLASENLRIRTPLVLSRHWLAVVAATSSAVLLLGWAAGLALAPHVIEAMLLWLKPLWSLFSYVLLGMAALLAYALLWIIQPLMQATYDRVMPLFQGDDLRELRRYLFETLDIGEKEPAPIGVAWSVAWRPLLVLALMGLGIWLIGRAWRARTRRPSDSVLEKRESILTASLLRAQIASVFRSPRARAAFLAVDSARSGRDAIRALYQRLLAEAGAAGMPRQRGMTPGQYATELLRRWPQDAEGLLRLTRLYVAARYGPQDPDEAQVDQAHTAYQALSCLQTKKPARDVSPRRL
;
A
#
# COMPACT_ATOMS: atom_id res chain seq x y z
N MET A 1 5.10 40.24 3.69
CA MET A 1 4.97 39.09 4.62
C MET A 1 5.95 39.30 5.77
N SER A 2 5.51 39.30 7.03
CA SER A 2 6.44 39.41 8.17
C SER A 2 7.14 38.07 8.41
N GLY A 3 8.45 38.09 8.72
CA GLY A 3 9.29 36.88 8.82
C GLY A 3 8.82 35.82 9.82
N ARG A 4 7.95 36.18 10.78
CA ARG A 4 7.32 35.22 11.72
C ARG A 4 6.23 34.35 11.09
N GLN A 5 5.43 34.88 10.17
CA GLN A 5 4.31 34.14 9.56
C GLN A 5 4.80 33.09 8.54
N LEU A 6 5.86 33.41 7.78
CA LEU A 6 6.52 32.45 6.87
C LEU A 6 7.06 31.23 7.63
N ARG A 7 7.59 31.44 8.84
CA ARG A 7 8.22 30.40 9.68
C ARG A 7 7.21 29.42 10.30
N HIS A 8 5.99 29.88 10.63
CA HIS A 8 4.93 29.00 11.15
C HIS A 8 4.35 28.08 10.08
N TRP A 9 4.16 28.61 8.86
CA TRP A 9 3.67 27.82 7.73
C TRP A 9 4.66 26.73 7.31
N THR A 10 5.96 27.06 7.33
CA THR A 10 7.00 26.05 7.05
C THR A 10 7.02 24.93 8.09
N TRP A 11 6.79 25.19 9.38
CA TRP A 11 6.91 24.14 10.39
C TRP A 11 5.78 23.09 10.30
N ILE A 12 4.57 23.50 9.94
CA ILE A 12 3.42 22.58 9.79
C ILE A 12 3.66 21.63 8.60
N GLU A 13 4.07 22.17 7.45
CA GLU A 13 4.35 21.37 6.26
C GLU A 13 5.64 20.54 6.39
N LEU A 14 6.66 21.07 7.07
CA LEU A 14 7.97 20.43 7.15
C LEU A 14 8.08 19.41 8.29
N ALA A 15 7.29 19.53 9.35
CA ALA A 15 7.41 18.71 10.56
C ALA A 15 6.09 18.06 10.98
N LEU A 16 5.01 18.83 11.16
CA LEU A 16 3.78 18.31 11.75
C LEU A 16 3.06 17.31 10.84
N ILE A 17 2.87 17.64 9.56
CA ILE A 17 2.23 16.74 8.59
C ILE A 17 3.05 15.45 8.39
N PRO A 18 4.38 15.52 8.16
CA PRO A 18 5.21 14.31 8.08
C PRO A 18 5.20 13.47 9.37
N ALA A 19 5.18 14.11 10.54
CA ALA A 19 5.10 13.42 11.83
C ALA A 19 3.77 12.68 12.00
N ALA A 20 2.64 13.34 11.73
CA ALA A 20 1.32 12.72 11.74
C ALA A 20 1.26 11.53 10.76
N ALA A 21 1.77 11.70 9.55
CA ALA A 21 1.84 10.63 8.56
C ALA A 21 2.78 9.48 8.97
N ALA A 22 3.88 9.76 9.69
CA ALA A 22 4.80 8.74 10.19
C ALA A 22 4.18 7.94 11.34
N ILE A 23 3.55 8.62 12.31
CA ILE A 23 2.82 7.99 13.41
C ILE A 23 1.72 7.10 12.85
N MET A 24 0.87 7.63 11.96
CA MET A 24 -0.21 6.87 11.32
C MET A 24 0.30 5.59 10.66
N ARG A 25 1.42 5.67 9.91
CA ARG A 25 2.01 4.50 9.24
C ARG A 25 2.56 3.47 10.22
N VAL A 26 3.31 3.92 11.23
CA VAL A 26 3.93 3.02 12.21
C VAL A 26 2.85 2.35 13.07
N SER A 27 1.75 3.05 13.37
CA SER A 27 0.65 2.53 14.17
C SER A 27 0.00 1.25 13.62
N TRP A 28 -0.09 1.07 12.30
CA TRP A 28 -0.58 -0.18 11.69
C TRP A 28 0.53 -1.09 11.18
N ALA A 29 1.71 -0.56 10.85
CA ALA A 29 2.83 -1.39 10.36
C ALA A 29 3.58 -2.11 11.50
N ALA A 30 3.69 -1.52 12.69
CA ALA A 30 4.39 -2.12 13.82
C ALA A 30 3.72 -3.40 14.34
N PRO A 31 2.37 -3.47 14.52
CA PRO A 31 1.71 -4.72 14.88
C PRO A 31 1.96 -5.85 13.87
N LEU A 32 1.94 -5.54 12.56
CA LEU A 32 2.26 -6.52 11.53
C LEU A 32 3.71 -7.00 11.61
N LEU A 33 4.64 -6.09 11.89
CA LEU A 33 6.05 -6.43 12.09
C LEU A 33 6.22 -7.35 13.29
N PHE A 34 5.65 -7.02 14.45
CA PHE A 34 5.79 -7.85 15.66
C PHE A 34 5.12 -9.21 15.51
N LEU A 35 3.95 -9.28 14.86
CA LEU A 35 3.33 -10.56 14.49
C LEU A 35 4.21 -11.38 13.56
N SER A 36 4.85 -10.73 12.58
CA SER A 36 5.77 -11.42 11.67
C SER A 36 7.04 -11.92 12.37
N LEU A 37 7.52 -11.24 13.42
CA LEU A 37 8.71 -11.62 14.19
C LEU A 37 8.42 -12.64 15.30
N THR A 38 7.15 -12.83 15.66
CA THR A 38 6.70 -13.77 16.70
C THR A 38 6.01 -15.00 16.10
N ASN A 39 6.02 -15.12 14.77
CA ASN A 39 5.40 -16.22 14.07
C ASN A 39 6.19 -17.53 14.28
N PRO A 40 5.54 -18.71 14.43
CA PRO A 40 6.20 -20.01 14.48
C PRO A 40 7.15 -20.29 13.31
N PHE A 41 6.94 -19.65 12.15
CA PHE A 41 7.79 -19.79 10.97
C PHE A 41 9.00 -18.85 10.98
N THR A 42 9.19 -18.00 12.00
CA THR A 42 10.30 -17.06 12.08
C THR A 42 11.25 -17.34 13.23
N HIS A 43 12.55 -17.36 12.92
CA HIS A 43 13.60 -17.69 13.89
C HIS A 43 14.75 -16.67 13.89
N PRO A 44 15.27 -16.27 15.07
CA PRO A 44 14.68 -16.50 16.39
C PRO A 44 13.34 -15.77 16.54
N SER A 45 12.38 -16.40 17.23
CA SER A 45 11.06 -15.81 17.48
C SER A 45 11.10 -14.83 18.65
N GLY A 46 10.22 -13.83 18.63
CA GLY A 46 10.06 -12.87 19.74
C GLY A 46 11.04 -11.69 19.71
N LEU A 47 11.73 -11.46 18.59
CA LEU A 47 12.48 -10.22 18.39
C LEU A 47 11.51 -9.02 18.43
N SER A 48 11.85 -8.03 19.24
CA SER A 48 11.10 -6.78 19.33
C SER A 48 12.04 -5.59 19.15
N VAL A 49 11.49 -4.51 18.61
CA VAL A 49 12.22 -3.28 18.34
C VAL A 49 11.39 -2.12 18.89
N PRO A 50 12.00 -1.14 19.58
CA PRO A 50 11.24 -0.05 20.17
C PRO A 50 10.47 0.77 19.13
N ILE A 51 9.23 1.16 19.45
CA ILE A 51 8.35 1.93 18.55
C ILE A 51 8.98 3.28 18.17
N TRP A 52 9.70 3.92 19.10
CA TRP A 52 10.39 5.19 18.82
C TRP A 52 11.41 5.07 17.69
N TRP A 53 12.06 3.92 17.54
CA TRP A 53 13.01 3.68 16.46
C TRP A 53 12.31 3.54 15.10
N LEU A 54 11.17 2.84 15.06
CA LEU A 54 10.34 2.74 13.85
C LEU A 54 9.84 4.12 13.39
N LEU A 55 9.50 5.01 14.32
CA LEU A 55 9.16 6.39 14.03
C LEU A 55 10.35 7.17 13.45
N ILE A 56 11.54 7.02 14.04
CA ILE A 56 12.78 7.65 13.52
C ILE A 56 13.06 7.19 12.09
N ILE A 57 13.03 5.88 11.81
CA ILE A 57 13.27 5.36 10.45
C ILE A 57 12.20 5.85 9.46
N SER A 58 10.96 6.02 9.91
CA SER A 58 9.88 6.51 9.05
C SER A 58 9.98 8.02 8.73
N LEU A 59 10.58 8.82 9.62
CA LEU A 59 10.61 10.28 9.54
C LEU A 59 11.97 10.86 9.10
N ALA A 60 13.06 10.36 9.66
CA ALA A 60 14.42 10.87 9.44
C ALA A 60 14.85 10.88 7.96
N PRO A 61 14.58 9.85 7.13
CA PRO A 61 15.00 9.84 5.74
C PRO A 61 14.37 10.98 4.93
N GLY A 62 13.13 11.35 5.26
CA GLY A 62 12.42 12.47 4.65
C GLY A 62 13.12 13.80 4.94
N HIS A 63 13.52 14.06 6.18
CA HIS A 63 14.27 15.27 6.52
C HIS A 63 15.67 15.27 5.91
N LEU A 64 16.38 14.15 6.00
CA LEU A 64 17.76 14.04 5.53
C LEU A 64 17.86 14.21 4.02
N ALA A 65 16.96 13.58 3.28
CA ALA A 65 16.89 13.68 1.83
C ALA A 65 16.54 15.11 1.35
N ARG A 66 16.01 15.98 2.22
CA ARG A 66 15.78 17.41 1.95
C ARG A 66 17.06 18.21 2.09
N VAL A 67 17.79 18.03 3.19
CA VAL A 67 19.09 18.67 3.46
C VAL A 67 20.12 18.29 2.41
N LEU A 68 20.13 17.03 2.00
CA LEU A 68 21.12 16.48 1.07
C LEU A 68 20.80 16.78 -0.41
N ARG A 69 19.65 17.38 -0.73
CA ARG A 69 19.14 17.53 -2.11
C ARG A 69 20.12 18.16 -3.10
N ARG A 70 20.99 19.08 -2.64
CA ARG A 70 21.94 19.79 -3.50
C ARG A 70 23.30 19.11 -3.64
N ARG A 71 23.54 17.99 -2.96
CA ARG A 71 24.84 17.29 -2.95
C ARG A 71 24.87 16.14 -3.95
N ARG A 72 25.93 16.08 -4.76
CA ARG A 72 26.19 15.01 -5.75
C ARG A 72 26.28 13.60 -5.15
N TRP A 73 26.70 13.49 -3.88
CA TRP A 73 26.82 12.21 -3.16
C TRP A 73 25.61 11.89 -2.28
N SER A 74 24.50 12.60 -2.44
CA SER A 74 23.30 12.43 -1.62
C SER A 74 22.73 11.01 -1.71
N LEU A 75 22.69 10.40 -2.89
CA LEU A 75 22.22 9.02 -3.06
C LEU A 75 23.10 8.02 -2.30
N ALA A 76 24.43 8.12 -2.44
CA ALA A 76 25.37 7.25 -1.73
C ALA A 76 25.25 7.41 -0.21
N LEU A 77 25.07 8.63 0.27
CA LEU A 77 24.85 8.90 1.69
C LEU A 77 23.52 8.34 2.21
N MET A 78 22.44 8.40 1.41
CA MET A 78 21.15 7.81 1.77
C MET A 78 21.18 6.28 1.78
N ILE A 79 21.99 5.65 0.92
CA ILE A 79 22.20 4.19 0.91
C ILE A 79 23.01 3.78 2.14
N THR A 80 24.13 4.45 2.42
CA THR A 80 24.99 4.14 3.57
C THR A 80 24.24 4.31 4.90
N LEU A 81 23.44 5.38 5.04
CA LEU A 81 22.60 5.56 6.23
C LEU A 81 21.43 4.56 6.30
N GLY A 82 20.90 4.13 5.16
CA GLY A 82 19.91 3.05 5.12
C GLY A 82 20.49 1.71 5.59
N ILE A 83 21.71 1.37 5.17
CA ILE A 83 22.45 0.20 5.67
C ILE A 83 22.72 0.34 7.17
N GLY A 84 23.16 1.52 7.61
CA GLY A 84 23.33 1.83 9.03
C GLY A 84 22.04 1.66 9.84
N ALA A 85 20.89 2.05 9.28
CA ALA A 85 19.60 1.85 9.93
C ALA A 85 19.22 0.36 10.07
N VAL A 86 19.56 -0.49 9.10
CA VAL A 86 19.36 -1.95 9.22
C VAL A 86 20.23 -2.51 10.35
N LEU A 87 21.51 -2.13 10.41
CA LEU A 87 22.40 -2.55 11.48
C LEU A 87 21.91 -2.06 12.85
N ALA A 88 21.46 -0.81 12.96
CA ALA A 88 20.90 -0.28 14.19
C ALA A 88 19.60 -0.99 14.60
N SER A 89 18.72 -1.36 13.65
CA SER A 89 17.55 -2.19 13.92
C SER A 89 17.92 -3.55 14.52
N TRP A 90 18.94 -4.22 13.98
CA TRP A 90 19.41 -5.49 14.54
C TRP A 90 20.04 -5.30 15.93
N ALA A 91 20.83 -4.25 16.14
CA ALA A 91 21.48 -3.98 17.43
C ALA A 91 20.48 -3.59 18.54
N LEU A 92 19.32 -3.04 18.16
CA LEU A 92 18.22 -2.77 19.09
C LEU A 92 17.38 -4.01 19.39
N ALA A 93 17.37 -4.99 18.48
CA ALA A 93 16.63 -6.24 18.64
C ALA A 93 17.44 -7.30 19.42
N GLU A 94 18.76 -7.35 19.20
CA GLU A 94 19.69 -8.27 19.86
C GLU A 94 20.87 -7.49 20.46
N PRO A 95 21.23 -7.73 21.74
CA PRO A 95 22.36 -7.04 22.37
C PRO A 95 23.69 -7.35 21.68
N LEU A 96 24.60 -6.37 21.71
CA LEU A 96 25.95 -6.51 21.17
C LEU A 96 26.79 -7.47 22.04
N PRO A 97 27.40 -8.51 21.45
CA PRO A 97 28.26 -9.43 22.16
C PRO A 97 29.58 -8.76 22.54
N ALA A 98 30.17 -9.21 23.66
CA ALA A 98 31.46 -8.71 24.15
C ALA A 98 32.63 -8.90 23.14
N ALA A 99 32.49 -9.85 22.20
CA ALA A 99 33.46 -10.13 21.15
C ALA A 99 33.61 -9.02 20.08
N GLY A 100 32.81 -7.95 20.17
CA GLY A 100 32.97 -6.75 19.35
C GLY A 100 32.14 -6.71 18.05
N LEU A 101 32.09 -5.52 17.47
CA LEU A 101 31.22 -5.17 16.33
C LEU A 101 31.47 -5.99 15.05
N PRO A 102 32.72 -6.30 14.63
CA PRO A 102 32.96 -7.09 13.42
C PRO A 102 32.49 -8.55 13.52
N VAL A 103 32.61 -9.15 14.70
CA VAL A 103 32.12 -10.52 14.96
C VAL A 103 30.60 -10.53 14.92
N TRP A 104 29.97 -9.55 15.56
CA TRP A 104 28.52 -9.38 15.55
C TRP A 104 27.97 -9.18 14.13
N ILE A 105 28.53 -8.28 13.32
CA ILE A 105 28.08 -8.06 11.93
C ILE A 105 28.16 -9.37 11.13
N ARG A 106 29.27 -10.12 11.25
CA ARG A 106 29.42 -11.41 10.55
C ARG A 106 28.35 -12.41 11.00
N ALA A 107 28.05 -12.49 12.29
CA ALA A 107 27.00 -13.35 12.81
C ALA A 107 25.61 -12.95 12.30
N GLN A 108 25.31 -11.65 12.23
CA GLN A 108 24.04 -11.16 11.67
C GLN A 108 23.89 -11.51 10.18
N LEU A 109 24.95 -11.27 9.39
CA LEU A 109 24.98 -11.60 7.96
C LEU A 109 24.88 -13.11 7.72
N ALA A 110 25.55 -13.93 8.52
CA ALA A 110 25.43 -15.38 8.45
C ALA A 110 24.01 -15.86 8.75
N GLY A 111 23.34 -15.25 9.74
CA GLY A 111 21.96 -15.56 10.12
C GLY A 111 20.90 -15.19 9.08
N LEU A 112 21.19 -14.29 8.12
CA LEU A 112 20.26 -13.99 7.02
C LEU A 112 20.02 -15.18 6.08
N GLY A 113 20.99 -16.11 6.06
CA GLY A 113 20.99 -17.28 5.19
C GLY A 113 20.64 -18.58 5.90
N ASP A 114 20.22 -18.50 7.16
CA ASP A 114 19.90 -19.68 7.96
C ASP A 114 18.41 -20.01 7.89
N TRP A 115 18.04 -20.73 6.81
CA TRP A 115 16.66 -21.16 6.56
C TRP A 115 16.35 -22.54 7.14
N SER A 116 17.25 -23.08 7.97
CA SER A 116 17.15 -24.43 8.52
C SER A 116 15.90 -24.63 9.38
N LEU A 117 15.52 -23.59 10.14
CA LEU A 117 14.39 -23.63 11.07
C LEU A 117 13.17 -22.84 10.55
N GLY A 118 13.33 -22.03 9.51
CA GLY A 118 12.26 -21.21 8.95
C GLY A 118 12.77 -19.90 8.34
N ILE A 119 11.91 -18.89 8.26
CA ILE A 119 12.24 -17.57 7.76
C ILE A 119 13.13 -16.85 8.79
N PRO A 120 14.32 -16.34 8.42
CA PRO A 120 15.15 -15.60 9.35
C PRO A 120 14.47 -14.31 9.83
N ALA A 121 14.29 -14.15 11.14
CA ALA A 121 13.68 -12.95 11.72
C ALA A 121 14.53 -11.68 11.47
N ARG A 122 15.85 -11.86 11.31
CA ARG A 122 16.78 -10.80 10.90
C ARG A 122 16.49 -10.28 9.50
N LEU A 123 16.06 -11.16 8.60
CA LEU A 123 15.68 -10.82 7.23
C LEU A 123 14.36 -10.05 7.22
N THR A 124 13.35 -10.50 7.96
CA THR A 124 12.06 -9.79 8.04
C THR A 124 12.24 -8.40 8.65
N LEU A 125 13.05 -8.26 9.69
CA LEU A 125 13.37 -6.97 10.30
C LEU A 125 14.17 -6.05 9.35
N ALA A 126 15.13 -6.60 8.60
CA ALA A 126 15.87 -5.84 7.59
C ALA A 126 14.95 -5.37 6.46
N ALA A 127 14.08 -6.25 5.95
CA ALA A 127 13.10 -5.91 4.92
C ALA A 127 12.13 -4.82 5.39
N ALA A 128 11.59 -4.94 6.60
CA ALA A 128 10.73 -3.93 7.20
C ALA A 128 11.44 -2.58 7.36
N THR A 129 12.70 -2.60 7.82
CA THR A 129 13.53 -1.40 7.96
C THR A 129 13.75 -0.71 6.61
N VAL A 130 14.08 -1.47 5.56
CA VAL A 130 14.27 -0.95 4.21
C VAL A 130 12.97 -0.37 3.64
N LEU A 131 11.83 -1.03 3.84
CA LEU A 131 10.52 -0.54 3.39
C LEU A 131 10.11 0.75 4.09
N LEU A 132 10.31 0.83 5.42
CA LEU A 132 10.05 2.04 6.20
C LEU A 132 10.98 3.18 5.76
N TRP A 133 12.27 2.89 5.59
CA TRP A 133 13.26 3.85 5.09
C TRP A 133 12.88 4.38 3.71
N GLN A 134 12.56 3.49 2.76
CA GLN A 134 12.12 3.83 1.42
C GLN A 134 10.87 4.73 1.45
N ARG A 135 9.89 4.38 2.27
CA ARG A 135 8.67 5.19 2.43
C ARG A 135 8.96 6.54 3.09
N GLY A 136 9.89 6.62 4.04
CA GLY A 136 10.33 7.89 4.63
C GLY A 136 10.97 8.83 3.60
N ILE A 137 11.73 8.29 2.63
CA ILE A 137 12.29 9.09 1.52
C ILE A 137 11.18 9.66 0.64
N ALA A 138 10.13 8.88 0.40
CA ALA A 138 9.02 9.26 -0.48
C ALA A 138 8.08 10.31 0.14
N SER A 139 7.97 10.38 1.48
CA SER A 139 6.95 11.18 2.20
C SER A 139 7.21 12.70 2.27
N GLN A 140 7.98 13.29 1.35
CA GLN A 140 8.33 14.72 1.44
C GLN A 140 7.24 15.70 1.02
N SER A 141 6.24 15.23 0.26
CA SER A 141 5.04 15.97 -0.10
C SER A 141 3.87 15.04 0.07
N VAL A 142 3.48 14.81 1.33
CA VAL A 142 2.33 13.97 1.65
C VAL A 142 1.09 14.66 1.10
N GLY A 143 0.68 14.26 -0.09
CA GLY A 143 -0.57 14.72 -0.70
C GLY A 143 -1.76 14.05 -0.04
N TYR A 144 -2.94 14.69 -0.14
CA TYR A 144 -4.18 14.16 0.41
C TYR A 144 -4.45 12.72 -0.02
N ALA A 145 -4.29 12.41 -1.32
CA ALA A 145 -4.52 11.07 -1.85
C ALA A 145 -3.53 10.01 -1.34
N GLU A 146 -2.30 10.40 -1.00
CA GLU A 146 -1.33 9.46 -0.43
C GLU A 146 -1.64 9.17 1.03
N LEU A 147 -1.95 10.20 1.80
CA LEU A 147 -2.35 10.05 3.20
C LEU A 147 -3.67 9.27 3.32
N TRP A 148 -4.66 9.57 2.48
CA TRP A 148 -5.93 8.85 2.42
C TRP A 148 -5.76 7.37 2.07
N ARG A 149 -4.94 7.04 1.07
CA ARG A 149 -4.64 5.63 0.76
C ARG A 149 -3.95 4.92 1.92
N GLY A 150 -3.02 5.60 2.60
CA GLY A 150 -2.37 5.08 3.79
C GLY A 150 -3.34 4.87 4.95
N PHE A 151 -4.30 5.78 5.13
CA PHE A 151 -5.38 5.67 6.10
C PHE A 151 -6.29 4.49 5.76
N MET A 152 -6.82 4.38 4.54
CA MET A 152 -7.64 3.23 4.13
C MET A 152 -6.92 1.89 4.30
N ALA A 153 -5.66 1.80 3.87
CA ALA A 153 -4.87 0.58 4.05
C ALA A 153 -4.66 0.25 5.53
N GLY A 154 -4.34 1.26 6.36
CA GLY A 154 -4.19 1.09 7.79
C GLY A 154 -5.48 0.68 8.49
N SER A 155 -6.61 1.26 8.12
CA SER A 155 -7.93 0.89 8.65
C SER A 155 -8.29 -0.55 8.32
N ILE A 156 -8.05 -1.01 7.09
CA ILE A 156 -8.28 -2.40 6.69
C ILE A 156 -7.38 -3.35 7.49
N VAL A 157 -6.08 -3.03 7.58
CA VAL A 157 -5.12 -3.83 8.35
C VAL A 157 -5.53 -3.91 9.81
N LEU A 158 -5.82 -2.79 10.45
CA LEU A 158 -6.22 -2.76 11.86
C LEU A 158 -7.56 -3.47 12.08
N ALA A 159 -8.52 -3.34 11.16
CA ALA A 159 -9.78 -4.09 11.22
C ALA A 159 -9.54 -5.61 11.14
N VAL A 160 -8.64 -6.06 10.28
CA VAL A 160 -8.25 -7.48 10.21
C VAL A 160 -7.52 -7.91 11.49
N LEU A 161 -6.64 -7.07 12.04
CA LEU A 161 -5.94 -7.36 13.30
C LEU A 161 -6.89 -7.43 14.50
N LEU A 162 -8.00 -6.69 14.47
CA LEU A 162 -9.07 -6.75 15.46
C LEU A 162 -9.85 -8.08 15.44
N LEU A 163 -9.81 -8.83 14.33
CA LEU A 163 -10.40 -10.17 14.25
C LEU A 163 -9.51 -11.25 14.88
N LEU A 164 -8.26 -10.93 15.21
CA LEU A 164 -7.37 -11.87 15.90
C LEU A 164 -7.81 -12.06 17.36
N PRO A 165 -7.73 -13.29 17.90
CA PRO A 165 -8.01 -13.53 19.31
C PRO A 165 -7.13 -12.67 20.22
N ALA A 166 -7.71 -12.12 21.30
CA ALA A 166 -6.99 -11.32 22.29
C ALA A 166 -5.79 -12.09 22.91
N ASP A 167 -5.91 -13.41 23.02
CA ASP A 167 -4.86 -14.29 23.52
C ASP A 167 -3.63 -14.33 22.60
N VAL A 168 -3.82 -14.19 21.27
CA VAL A 168 -2.71 -14.17 20.31
C VAL A 168 -2.01 -12.82 20.37
N THR A 169 -2.77 -11.73 20.41
CA THR A 169 -2.21 -10.37 20.38
C THR A 169 -1.50 -9.99 21.67
N SER A 170 -1.96 -10.48 22.83
CA SER A 170 -1.35 -10.24 24.14
C SER A 170 -0.01 -10.98 24.35
N ARG A 171 0.22 -12.10 23.64
CA ARG A 171 1.46 -12.87 23.71
C ARG A 171 2.60 -12.30 22.89
N VAL A 172 2.33 -11.34 22.00
CA VAL A 172 3.33 -10.75 21.10
C VAL A 172 4.10 -9.63 21.82
N PRO A 173 5.42 -9.79 22.04
CA PRO A 173 6.22 -8.76 22.73
C PRO A 173 6.20 -7.42 22.00
N GLY A 174 5.94 -6.34 22.74
CA GLY A 174 5.92 -4.97 22.20
C GLY A 174 4.65 -4.60 21.41
N MET A 175 3.71 -5.52 21.22
CA MET A 175 2.43 -5.23 20.56
C MET A 175 1.42 -4.64 21.55
N ASN A 176 1.02 -3.39 21.31
CA ASN A 176 -0.10 -2.75 22.01
C ASN A 176 -1.11 -2.27 20.97
N LEU A 177 -2.07 -3.16 20.64
CA LEU A 177 -3.06 -2.90 19.60
C LEU A 177 -3.97 -1.70 19.93
N PRO A 178 -4.46 -1.52 21.18
CA PRO A 178 -5.20 -0.32 21.55
C PRO A 178 -4.41 0.98 21.31
N ALA A 179 -3.15 1.05 21.77
CA ALA A 179 -2.31 2.24 21.55
C ALA A 179 -2.02 2.46 20.05
N GLY A 180 -1.86 1.38 19.28
CA GLY A 180 -1.74 1.42 17.83
C GLY A 180 -2.98 2.03 17.17
N ILE A 181 -4.18 1.56 17.52
CA ILE A 181 -5.46 2.06 17.00
C ILE A 181 -5.65 3.53 17.37
N SER A 182 -5.47 3.91 18.64
CA SER A 182 -5.60 5.30 19.08
C SER A 182 -4.61 6.23 18.36
N GLY A 183 -3.34 5.82 18.27
CA GLY A 183 -2.32 6.56 17.53
C GLY A 183 -2.65 6.70 16.05
N PHE A 184 -3.17 5.64 15.43
CA PHE A 184 -3.59 5.63 14.04
C PHE A 184 -4.74 6.60 13.76
N ILE A 185 -5.83 6.53 14.54
CA ILE A 185 -7.00 7.38 14.32
C ILE A 185 -6.64 8.84 14.57
N LEU A 186 -5.99 9.16 15.71
CA LEU A 186 -5.63 10.52 16.06
C LEU A 186 -4.71 11.15 15.00
N SER A 187 -3.61 10.46 14.65
CA SER A 187 -2.65 10.98 13.68
C SER A 187 -3.20 11.00 12.25
N GLY A 188 -4.06 10.05 11.89
CA GLY A 188 -4.74 9.99 10.60
C GLY A 188 -5.71 11.15 10.40
N LEU A 189 -6.59 11.41 11.39
CA LEU A 189 -7.54 12.52 11.35
C LEU A 189 -6.83 13.88 11.34
N ILE A 190 -5.85 14.08 12.24
CA ILE A 190 -5.07 15.32 12.29
C ILE A 190 -4.31 15.50 10.97
N GLY A 191 -3.67 14.47 10.45
CA GLY A 191 -2.93 14.54 9.20
C GLY A 191 -3.84 14.90 8.01
N LEU A 192 -5.01 14.24 7.88
CA LEU A 192 -5.97 14.49 6.81
C LEU A 192 -6.56 15.89 6.91
N ALA A 193 -6.91 16.33 8.11
CA ALA A 193 -7.43 17.67 8.35
C ALA A 193 -6.38 18.74 8.01
N LEU A 194 -5.13 18.56 8.45
CA LEU A 194 -4.05 19.51 8.14
C LEU A 194 -3.77 19.57 6.64
N VAL A 195 -3.70 18.42 5.95
CA VAL A 195 -3.46 18.39 4.50
C VAL A 195 -4.63 18.96 3.71
N SER A 196 -5.87 18.71 4.14
CA SER A 196 -7.07 19.32 3.54
C SER A 196 -7.07 20.84 3.71
N LEU A 197 -6.74 21.31 4.93
CA LEU A 197 -6.69 22.73 5.25
C LEU A 197 -5.56 23.46 4.51
N THR A 198 -4.34 22.91 4.48
CA THR A 198 -3.25 23.51 3.69
C THR A 198 -3.54 23.50 2.19
N GLY A 199 -4.19 22.44 1.69
CA GLY A 199 -4.65 22.38 0.30
C GLY A 199 -5.68 23.46 -0.05
N SER A 200 -6.68 23.65 0.82
CA SER A 200 -7.72 24.68 0.64
C SER A 200 -7.14 26.10 0.70
N LEU A 201 -6.33 26.40 1.71
CA LEU A 201 -5.69 27.71 1.87
C LEU A 201 -4.68 28.01 0.76
N ALA A 202 -3.93 27.01 0.29
CA ALA A 202 -3.05 27.18 -0.86
C ALA A 202 -3.85 27.55 -2.12
N SER A 203 -5.03 26.94 -2.32
CA SER A 203 -5.90 27.25 -3.45
C SER A 203 -6.55 28.64 -3.35
N GLU A 204 -6.86 29.09 -2.14
CA GLU A 204 -7.51 30.38 -1.88
C GLU A 204 -6.50 31.54 -1.92
N ASN A 205 -5.27 31.32 -1.44
CA ASN A 205 -4.15 32.27 -1.56
C ASN A 205 -3.72 32.53 -2.99
N LEU A 206 -4.01 31.63 -3.94
CA LEU A 206 -3.81 31.90 -5.37
C LEU A 206 -4.86 32.86 -5.95
N ARG A 207 -6.01 33.01 -5.29
CA ARG A 207 -7.12 33.88 -5.73
C ARG A 207 -7.10 35.25 -5.07
N ILE A 208 -6.54 35.36 -3.87
CA ILE A 208 -6.61 36.55 -3.03
C ILE A 208 -5.23 37.24 -2.97
N ARG A 209 -5.19 38.58 -3.07
CA ARG A 209 -3.94 39.38 -3.02
C ARG A 209 -3.28 39.38 -1.63
N THR A 210 -4.05 39.13 -0.58
CA THR A 210 -3.57 38.99 0.80
C THR A 210 -3.51 37.50 1.18
N PRO A 211 -2.35 36.97 1.59
CA PRO A 211 -2.24 35.57 1.97
C PRO A 211 -2.97 35.32 3.29
N LEU A 212 -4.00 34.47 3.25
CA LEU A 212 -4.63 33.85 4.40
C LEU A 212 -3.62 32.93 5.09
N VAL A 213 -3.49 33.08 6.41
CA VAL A 213 -2.55 32.34 7.24
C VAL A 213 -3.32 31.49 8.24
N LEU A 214 -2.80 30.31 8.56
CA LEU A 214 -3.36 29.44 9.59
C LEU A 214 -3.36 30.17 10.94
N SER A 215 -4.54 30.51 11.45
CA SER A 215 -4.66 31.08 12.79
C SER A 215 -4.61 29.98 13.85
N ARG A 216 -4.18 30.31 15.07
CA ARG A 216 -4.23 29.37 16.21
C ARG A 216 -5.64 28.86 16.49
N HIS A 217 -6.65 29.69 16.21
CA HIS A 217 -8.06 29.33 16.32
C HIS A 217 -8.45 28.22 15.34
N TRP A 218 -7.96 28.24 14.09
CA TRP A 218 -8.20 27.15 13.14
C TRP A 218 -7.58 25.84 13.58
N LEU A 219 -6.35 25.86 14.11
CA LEU A 219 -5.73 24.67 14.71
C LEU A 219 -6.52 24.17 15.91
N ALA A 220 -7.04 25.06 16.75
CA ALA A 220 -7.90 24.70 17.87
C ALA A 220 -9.21 24.07 17.40
N VAL A 221 -9.85 24.58 16.33
CA VAL A 221 -11.05 23.98 15.72
C VAL A 221 -10.74 22.59 15.17
N VAL A 222 -9.66 22.41 14.41
CA VAL A 222 -9.28 21.09 13.89
C VAL A 222 -9.00 20.10 15.02
N ALA A 223 -8.26 20.53 16.04
CA ALA A 223 -7.97 19.70 17.21
C ALA A 223 -9.24 19.37 18.00
N ALA A 224 -10.13 20.34 18.20
CA ALA A 224 -11.40 20.16 18.90
C ALA A 224 -12.33 19.22 18.14
N THR A 225 -12.51 19.40 16.83
CA THR A 225 -13.34 18.51 15.99
C THR A 225 -12.77 17.10 15.94
N SER A 226 -11.45 16.95 15.79
CA SER A 226 -10.80 15.63 15.82
C SER A 226 -10.97 14.95 17.17
N SER A 227 -10.84 15.70 18.27
CA SER A 227 -11.06 15.20 19.63
C SER A 227 -12.53 14.85 19.86
N ALA A 228 -13.48 15.63 19.35
CA ALA A 228 -14.91 15.36 19.43
C ALA A 228 -15.29 14.09 18.67
N VAL A 229 -14.76 13.89 17.46
CA VAL A 229 -14.95 12.65 16.68
C VAL A 229 -14.38 11.45 17.44
N LEU A 230 -13.23 11.59 18.10
CA LEU A 230 -12.65 10.55 18.94
C LEU A 230 -13.49 10.24 20.17
N LEU A 231 -13.97 11.27 20.88
CA LEU A 231 -14.84 11.11 22.05
C LEU A 231 -16.20 10.51 21.67
N LEU A 232 -16.78 10.93 20.54
CA LEU A 232 -17.98 10.33 19.98
C LEU A 232 -17.74 8.89 19.53
N GLY A 233 -16.61 8.60 18.88
CA GLY A 233 -16.22 7.25 18.50
C GLY A 233 -15.96 6.36 19.71
N TRP A 234 -15.42 6.90 20.79
CA TRP A 234 -15.26 6.22 22.07
C TRP A 234 -16.61 5.96 22.73
N ALA A 235 -17.47 6.98 22.84
CA ALA A 235 -18.80 6.87 23.42
C ALA A 235 -19.71 5.92 22.61
N ALA A 236 -19.63 6.01 21.28
CA ALA A 236 -20.24 5.06 20.36
C ALA A 236 -19.61 3.68 20.52
N GLY A 237 -18.31 3.57 20.73
CA GLY A 237 -17.64 2.32 21.10
C GLY A 237 -18.24 1.73 22.37
N LEU A 238 -18.42 2.52 23.43
CA LEU A 238 -19.11 2.07 24.65
C LEU A 238 -20.58 1.68 24.41
N ALA A 239 -21.26 2.31 23.45
CA ALA A 239 -22.67 2.05 23.14
C ALA A 239 -22.90 0.90 22.13
N LEU A 240 -21.98 0.72 21.18
CA LEU A 240 -21.98 -0.30 20.10
C LEU A 240 -21.09 -1.50 20.42
N ALA A 241 -20.34 -1.48 21.52
CA ALA A 241 -19.69 -2.66 22.12
C ALA A 241 -20.56 -3.22 23.25
N PRO A 242 -21.66 -3.92 22.94
CA PRO A 242 -22.39 -4.70 23.91
C PRO A 242 -21.62 -6.01 24.15
N HIS A 243 -20.34 -5.96 24.50
CA HIS A 243 -19.54 -7.12 24.94
C HIS A 243 -19.84 -7.45 26.43
N VAL A 244 -20.79 -6.72 26.99
CA VAL A 244 -21.76 -7.09 28.04
C VAL A 244 -22.66 -8.28 27.62
N ILE A 245 -22.85 -8.52 26.31
CA ILE A 245 -23.56 -9.70 25.76
C ILE A 245 -22.69 -10.97 25.85
N GLU A 246 -21.35 -10.85 25.78
CA GLU A 246 -20.43 -11.97 26.10
C GLU A 246 -20.55 -12.39 27.57
N ALA A 247 -20.84 -11.47 28.49
CA ALA A 247 -21.11 -11.81 29.89
C ALA A 247 -22.41 -12.64 30.06
N MET A 248 -23.44 -12.42 29.22
CA MET A 248 -24.65 -13.25 29.19
C MET A 248 -24.40 -14.64 28.56
N LEU A 249 -23.57 -14.73 27.53
CA LEU A 249 -23.15 -16.01 26.92
C LEU A 249 -22.28 -16.85 27.87
N LEU A 250 -21.50 -16.20 28.75
CA LEU A 250 -20.72 -16.85 29.81
C LEU A 250 -21.60 -17.46 30.92
N TRP A 251 -22.81 -16.95 31.14
CA TRP A 251 -23.81 -17.58 32.04
C TRP A 251 -24.43 -18.86 31.45
N LEU A 252 -24.39 -19.01 30.12
CA LEU A 252 -24.89 -20.21 29.42
C LEU A 252 -23.82 -21.30 29.27
N LYS A 253 -22.54 -20.97 29.54
CA LYS A 253 -21.39 -21.89 29.52
C LYS A 253 -21.53 -23.11 30.44
N PRO A 254 -21.99 -23.01 31.71
CA PRO A 254 -22.17 -24.20 32.55
C PRO A 254 -23.19 -25.19 31.97
N LEU A 255 -24.30 -24.69 31.39
CA LEU A 255 -25.29 -25.51 30.68
C LEU A 255 -24.71 -26.21 29.45
N TRP A 256 -23.93 -25.50 28.64
CA TRP A 256 -23.25 -26.08 27.47
C TRP A 256 -22.17 -27.09 27.87
N SER A 257 -21.45 -26.83 28.96
CA SER A 257 -20.45 -27.76 29.49
C SER A 257 -21.09 -29.06 29.99
N LEU A 258 -22.19 -28.99 30.73
CA LEU A 258 -22.99 -30.15 31.15
C LEU A 258 -23.47 -30.96 29.95
N PHE A 259 -24.04 -30.30 28.93
CA PHE A 259 -24.45 -30.97 27.69
C PHE A 259 -23.27 -31.66 26.99
N SER A 260 -22.12 -31.01 26.93
CA SER A 260 -20.91 -31.57 26.31
C SER A 260 -20.32 -32.76 27.09
N TYR A 261 -20.34 -32.72 28.42
CA TYR A 261 -19.89 -33.84 29.26
C TYR A 261 -20.84 -35.03 29.18
N VAL A 262 -22.16 -34.79 29.10
CA VAL A 262 -23.16 -35.85 28.88
C VAL A 262 -22.97 -36.46 27.49
N LEU A 263 -22.78 -35.64 26.44
CA LEU A 263 -22.58 -36.13 25.08
C LEU A 263 -21.25 -36.90 24.94
N LEU A 264 -20.17 -36.39 25.53
CA LEU A 264 -18.86 -37.05 25.54
C LEU A 264 -18.91 -38.34 26.36
N GLY A 265 -19.57 -38.33 27.52
CA GLY A 265 -19.79 -39.52 28.34
C GLY A 265 -20.59 -40.59 27.60
N MET A 266 -21.63 -40.19 26.88
CA MET A 266 -22.44 -41.09 26.05
C MET A 266 -21.64 -41.63 24.85
N ALA A 267 -20.82 -40.80 24.21
CA ALA A 267 -19.91 -41.23 23.15
C ALA A 267 -18.82 -42.18 23.66
N ALA A 268 -18.27 -41.94 24.85
CA ALA A 268 -17.29 -42.81 25.49
C ALA A 268 -17.90 -44.15 25.92
N LEU A 269 -19.13 -44.14 26.45
CA LEU A 269 -19.90 -45.36 26.74
C LEU A 269 -20.16 -46.16 25.47
N LEU A 270 -20.56 -45.49 24.38
CA LEU A 270 -20.77 -46.12 23.08
C LEU A 270 -19.45 -46.72 22.54
N ALA A 271 -18.34 -45.99 22.63
CA ALA A 271 -17.03 -46.46 22.21
C ALA A 271 -16.56 -47.65 23.04
N TYR A 272 -16.79 -47.63 24.36
CA TYR A 272 -16.43 -48.74 25.26
C TYR A 272 -17.30 -49.97 25.00
N ALA A 273 -18.61 -49.80 24.76
CA ALA A 273 -19.51 -50.88 24.35
C ALA A 273 -19.09 -51.46 22.99
N LEU A 274 -18.68 -50.61 22.04
CA LEU A 274 -18.19 -51.04 20.74
C LEU A 274 -16.86 -51.81 20.87
N LEU A 275 -15.94 -51.33 21.71
CA LEU A 275 -14.69 -52.03 22.02
C LEU A 275 -14.96 -53.37 22.70
N TRP A 276 -15.91 -53.44 23.63
CA TRP A 276 -16.29 -54.69 24.29
C TRP A 276 -16.83 -55.75 23.31
N ILE A 277 -17.46 -55.32 22.21
CA ILE A 277 -17.92 -56.20 21.13
C ILE A 277 -16.77 -56.54 20.16
N ILE A 278 -15.92 -55.57 19.83
CA ILE A 278 -14.80 -55.74 18.88
C ILE A 278 -13.67 -56.58 19.49
N GLN A 279 -13.39 -56.43 20.79
CA GLN A 279 -12.30 -57.11 21.48
C GLN A 279 -12.36 -58.65 21.39
N PRO A 280 -13.49 -59.33 21.68
CA PRO A 280 -13.56 -60.79 21.53
C PRO A 280 -13.47 -61.23 20.07
N LEU A 281 -13.95 -60.40 19.13
CA LEU A 281 -13.82 -60.68 17.69
C LEU A 281 -12.36 -60.54 17.22
N MET A 282 -11.66 -59.51 17.69
CA MET A 282 -10.24 -59.29 17.45
C MET A 282 -9.40 -60.40 18.06
N GLN A 283 -9.70 -60.84 19.28
CA GLN A 283 -9.00 -61.96 19.94
C GLN A 283 -9.25 -63.28 19.21
N ALA A 284 -10.51 -63.60 18.85
CA ALA A 284 -10.83 -64.79 18.08
C ALA A 284 -10.16 -64.80 16.68
N THR A 285 -9.97 -63.62 16.09
CA THR A 285 -9.25 -63.47 14.82
C THR A 285 -7.74 -63.59 15.04
N TYR A 286 -7.20 -62.93 16.06
CA TYR A 286 -5.78 -62.96 16.41
C TYR A 286 -5.33 -64.38 16.78
N ASP A 287 -6.08 -65.09 17.61
CA ASP A 287 -5.74 -66.46 18.03
C ASP A 287 -5.81 -67.47 16.87
N ARG A 288 -6.64 -67.21 15.85
CA ARG A 288 -6.70 -68.02 14.63
C ARG A 288 -5.64 -67.68 13.60
N VAL A 289 -5.26 -66.41 13.52
CA VAL A 289 -4.41 -65.87 12.44
C VAL A 289 -2.95 -65.80 12.86
N MET A 290 -2.66 -65.53 14.13
CA MET A 290 -1.30 -65.39 14.62
C MET A 290 -0.45 -66.67 14.54
N PRO A 291 -1.00 -67.90 14.68
CA PRO A 291 -0.26 -69.14 14.42
C PRO A 291 0.18 -69.28 12.95
N LEU A 292 -0.52 -68.67 12.00
CA LEU A 292 -0.12 -68.67 10.57
C LEU A 292 1.00 -67.67 10.26
N PHE A 293 1.22 -66.66 11.12
CA PHE A 293 2.25 -65.64 10.95
C PHE A 293 3.47 -65.84 11.88
N GLN A 294 3.51 -66.92 12.66
CA GLN A 294 4.65 -67.29 13.53
C GLN A 294 5.74 -68.10 12.81
N GLY A 295 5.72 -68.16 11.48
CA GLY A 295 6.89 -68.58 10.69
C GLY A 295 7.98 -67.50 10.72
N ASP A 296 9.25 -67.91 10.69
CA ASP A 296 10.45 -67.06 10.77
C ASP A 296 10.50 -65.89 9.75
N ASP A 297 9.62 -65.91 8.74
CA ASP A 297 9.51 -64.91 7.67
C ASP A 297 9.27 -63.48 8.15
N LEU A 298 8.54 -63.23 9.25
CA LEU A 298 8.31 -61.84 9.70
C LEU A 298 9.55 -61.20 10.33
N ARG A 299 10.43 -62.01 10.94
CA ARG A 299 11.73 -61.53 11.42
C ARG A 299 12.69 -61.33 10.27
N GLU A 300 12.62 -62.18 9.25
CA GLU A 300 13.45 -62.08 8.06
C GLU A 300 13.02 -60.93 7.14
N LEU A 301 11.71 -60.70 6.98
CA LEU A 301 11.15 -59.53 6.29
C LEU A 301 11.46 -58.22 7.02
N ARG A 302 11.41 -58.21 8.36
CA ARG A 302 11.86 -57.04 9.15
C ARG A 302 13.35 -56.79 8.96
N ARG A 303 14.18 -57.85 8.93
CA ARG A 303 15.62 -57.74 8.70
C ARG A 303 15.91 -57.25 7.27
N TYR A 304 15.22 -57.80 6.27
CA TYR A 304 15.32 -57.39 4.87
C TYR A 304 14.84 -55.95 4.63
N LEU A 305 13.76 -55.51 5.28
CA LEU A 305 13.27 -54.12 5.21
C LEU A 305 14.23 -53.11 5.88
N PHE A 306 14.95 -53.51 6.94
CA PHE A 306 15.94 -52.64 7.58
C PHE A 306 17.29 -52.65 6.83
N GLU A 307 17.71 -53.81 6.32
CA GLU A 307 19.06 -54.02 5.76
C GLU A 307 19.10 -53.71 4.25
N THR A 308 17.98 -53.87 3.53
CA THR A 308 17.90 -53.62 2.07
C THR A 308 17.20 -52.30 1.72
N LEU A 309 16.36 -51.74 2.60
CA LEU A 309 15.56 -50.53 2.32
C LEU A 309 15.95 -49.28 3.14
N ASP A 310 16.93 -49.37 4.04
CA ASP A 310 17.50 -48.26 4.84
C ASP A 310 16.43 -47.30 5.40
N ILE A 311 15.38 -47.87 5.99
CA ILE A 311 14.30 -47.13 6.66
C ILE A 311 14.62 -47.05 8.16
N GLY A 312 15.80 -46.50 8.48
CA GLY A 312 16.01 -45.84 9.77
C GLY A 312 15.37 -44.46 9.75
N GLU A 313 15.12 -43.86 10.93
CA GLU A 313 14.81 -42.43 11.01
C GLU A 313 15.91 -41.65 10.28
N LYS A 314 15.64 -41.26 9.03
CA LYS A 314 16.48 -40.32 8.30
C LYS A 314 16.43 -39.01 9.07
N GLU A 315 17.50 -38.69 9.79
CA GLU A 315 17.88 -37.29 9.97
C GLU A 315 17.73 -36.61 8.60
N PRO A 316 17.03 -35.47 8.51
CA PRO A 316 16.82 -34.82 7.23
C PRO A 316 18.19 -34.65 6.56
N ALA A 317 18.33 -35.22 5.36
CA ALA A 317 19.59 -35.28 4.64
C ALA A 317 20.27 -33.91 4.70
N PRO A 318 21.54 -33.80 5.13
CA PRO A 318 22.23 -32.54 5.14
C PRO A 318 22.28 -32.07 3.69
N ILE A 319 21.42 -31.10 3.33
CA ILE A 319 21.54 -30.36 2.08
C ILE A 319 22.98 -29.90 2.06
N GLY A 320 23.78 -30.48 1.16
CA GLY A 320 25.23 -30.49 1.27
C GLY A 320 25.74 -29.12 1.72
N VAL A 321 26.58 -29.10 2.75
CA VAL A 321 27.12 -27.86 3.34
C VAL A 321 27.67 -26.92 2.25
N ALA A 322 28.13 -27.47 1.13
CA ALA A 322 28.49 -26.73 -0.09
C ALA A 322 27.32 -25.98 -0.76
N TRP A 323 26.14 -26.58 -0.92
CA TRP A 323 24.97 -25.93 -1.53
C TRP A 323 24.45 -24.81 -0.64
N SER A 324 24.26 -25.06 0.66
CA SER A 324 23.81 -24.05 1.62
C SER A 324 24.81 -22.91 1.80
N VAL A 325 26.13 -23.14 1.72
CA VAL A 325 27.15 -22.09 1.81
C VAL A 325 27.28 -21.30 0.50
N ALA A 326 27.06 -21.91 -0.67
CA ALA A 326 27.26 -21.26 -1.98
C ALA A 326 26.18 -20.22 -2.32
N TRP A 327 24.90 -20.48 -2.02
CA TRP A 327 23.81 -19.55 -2.40
C TRP A 327 23.59 -18.43 -1.38
N ARG A 328 24.01 -18.61 -0.12
CA ARG A 328 23.91 -17.60 0.95
C ARG A 328 24.49 -16.23 0.59
N PRO A 329 25.74 -16.10 0.11
CA PRO A 329 26.27 -14.81 -0.30
C PRO A 329 25.48 -14.22 -1.47
N LEU A 330 24.98 -15.08 -2.38
CA LEU A 330 24.19 -14.66 -3.53
C LEU A 330 22.82 -14.12 -3.12
N LEU A 331 22.14 -14.72 -2.15
CA LEU A 331 20.89 -14.19 -1.57
C LEU A 331 21.14 -12.88 -0.82
N VAL A 332 22.19 -12.79 0.02
CA VAL A 332 22.52 -11.54 0.73
C VAL A 332 22.81 -10.41 -0.27
N LEU A 333 23.59 -10.69 -1.32
CA LEU A 333 23.86 -9.74 -2.40
C LEU A 333 22.59 -9.37 -3.18
N ALA A 334 21.70 -10.33 -3.44
CA ALA A 334 20.41 -10.08 -4.10
C ALA A 334 19.49 -9.20 -3.25
N LEU A 335 19.43 -9.43 -1.94
CA LEU A 335 18.65 -8.61 -0.99
C LEU A 335 19.24 -7.21 -0.83
N MET A 336 20.56 -7.10 -0.73
CA MET A 336 21.25 -5.80 -0.76
C MET A 336 20.98 -5.07 -2.08
N GLY A 337 21.06 -5.77 -3.21
CA GLY A 337 20.74 -5.24 -4.54
C GLY A 337 19.29 -4.77 -4.64
N LEU A 338 18.34 -5.55 -4.11
CA LEU A 338 16.92 -5.18 -4.05
C LEU A 338 16.71 -3.95 -3.16
N GLY A 339 17.35 -3.87 -1.99
CA GLY A 339 17.29 -2.71 -1.11
C GLY A 339 17.85 -1.46 -1.77
N ILE A 340 19.03 -1.55 -2.40
CA ILE A 340 19.64 -0.47 -3.18
C ILE A 340 18.71 -0.05 -4.33
N TRP A 341 18.13 -1.01 -5.06
CA TRP A 341 17.19 -0.74 -6.13
C TRP A 341 15.92 -0.05 -5.64
N LEU A 342 15.34 -0.47 -4.51
CA LEU A 342 14.17 0.14 -3.89
C LEU A 342 14.45 1.57 -3.44
N ILE A 343 15.58 1.81 -2.78
CA ILE A 343 16.02 3.15 -2.37
C ILE A 343 16.24 4.03 -3.61
N GLY A 344 16.95 3.52 -4.62
CA GLY A 344 17.17 4.22 -5.89
C GLY A 344 15.87 4.47 -6.68
N ARG A 345 14.89 3.57 -6.61
CA ARG A 345 13.55 3.75 -7.19
C ARG A 345 12.79 4.86 -6.48
N ALA A 346 12.79 4.90 -5.15
CA ALA A 346 12.14 5.96 -4.38
C ALA A 346 12.81 7.32 -4.62
N TRP A 347 14.15 7.34 -4.70
CA TRP A 347 14.89 8.54 -5.06
C TRP A 347 14.53 9.04 -6.47
N ARG A 348 14.46 8.13 -7.45
CA ARG A 348 14.05 8.45 -8.84
C ARG A 348 12.60 8.89 -8.95
N ALA A 349 11.69 8.28 -8.19
CA ALA A 349 10.29 8.69 -8.12
C ALA A 349 10.15 10.12 -7.59
N ARG A 350 11.06 10.56 -6.70
CA ARG A 350 11.12 11.92 -6.17
C ARG A 350 11.76 12.94 -7.12
N THR A 351 12.81 12.56 -7.86
CA THR A 351 13.45 13.47 -8.84
C THR A 351 12.64 13.65 -10.11
N ARG A 352 11.70 12.74 -10.40
CA ARG A 352 10.61 12.99 -11.34
C ARG A 352 9.68 14.04 -10.72
N ARG A 353 10.06 15.30 -10.86
CA ARG A 353 9.16 16.43 -10.63
C ARG A 353 7.85 16.15 -11.38
N PRO A 354 6.69 16.29 -10.73
CA PRO A 354 5.49 16.74 -11.42
C PRO A 354 5.73 18.20 -11.81
N SER A 355 6.65 18.44 -12.74
CA SER A 355 6.60 19.67 -13.51
C SER A 355 5.43 19.50 -14.45
N ASP A 356 4.44 20.37 -14.33
CA ASP A 356 3.30 20.54 -15.23
C ASP A 356 1.95 19.90 -14.86
N SER A 357 1.75 19.46 -13.60
CA SER A 357 0.39 19.34 -13.07
C SER A 357 0.00 20.65 -12.40
N VAL A 358 -0.42 21.63 -13.22
CA VAL A 358 -1.43 22.62 -12.83
C VAL A 358 -2.44 21.92 -11.94
N LEU A 359 -2.81 22.54 -10.81
CA LEU A 359 -3.87 22.09 -9.90
C LEU A 359 -5.03 21.49 -10.69
N GLU A 360 -5.02 20.17 -10.88
CA GLU A 360 -6.14 19.46 -11.47
C GLU A 360 -7.14 19.36 -10.35
N LYS A 361 -8.03 20.34 -10.35
CA LYS A 361 -9.29 20.44 -9.63
C LYS A 361 -10.03 19.10 -9.78
N ARG A 362 -9.68 18.12 -8.94
CA ARG A 362 -10.47 16.92 -8.73
C ARG A 362 -11.30 17.18 -7.49
N GLU A 363 -12.40 17.91 -7.71
CA GLU A 363 -13.57 17.81 -6.86
C GLU A 363 -14.00 16.34 -6.91
N SER A 364 -13.55 15.54 -5.93
CA SER A 364 -13.97 14.16 -5.79
C SER A 364 -15.38 14.13 -5.21
N ILE A 365 -16.36 14.36 -6.08
CA ILE A 365 -17.74 14.02 -5.78
C ILE A 365 -17.85 12.50 -5.97
N LEU A 366 -17.98 11.80 -4.84
CA LEU A 366 -18.27 10.37 -4.73
C LEU A 366 -19.30 9.94 -5.79
N THR A 367 -18.84 9.30 -6.86
CA THR A 367 -19.72 8.67 -7.85
C THR A 367 -19.29 7.22 -8.01
N ALA A 368 -20.24 6.28 -7.86
CA ALA A 368 -20.01 4.84 -7.89
C ALA A 368 -19.28 4.33 -9.16
N SER A 369 -19.32 5.11 -10.24
CA SER A 369 -18.59 4.85 -11.49
C SER A 369 -17.05 4.94 -11.34
N LEU A 370 -16.53 5.81 -10.47
CA LEU A 370 -15.09 5.94 -10.22
C LEU A 370 -14.52 4.78 -9.40
N LEU A 371 -15.33 4.22 -8.50
CA LEU A 371 -14.93 3.05 -7.70
C LEU A 371 -14.77 1.82 -8.59
N ARG A 372 -15.70 1.62 -9.53
CA ARG A 372 -15.61 0.55 -10.54
C ARG A 372 -14.44 0.76 -11.50
N ALA A 373 -14.16 2.01 -11.91
CA ALA A 373 -13.02 2.33 -12.77
C ALA A 373 -11.66 2.14 -12.07
N GLN A 374 -11.57 2.44 -10.78
CA GLN A 374 -10.35 2.22 -9.99
C GLN A 374 -10.06 0.73 -9.80
N ILE A 375 -11.08 -0.09 -9.49
CA ILE A 375 -10.92 -1.55 -9.38
C ILE A 375 -10.48 -2.13 -10.72
N ALA A 376 -11.10 -1.71 -11.83
CA ALA A 376 -10.73 -2.17 -13.17
C ALA A 376 -9.29 -1.78 -13.58
N SER A 377 -8.75 -0.67 -13.04
CA SER A 377 -7.39 -0.22 -13.33
C SER A 377 -6.30 -1.06 -12.65
N VAL A 378 -6.64 -1.76 -11.56
CA VAL A 378 -5.72 -2.69 -10.87
C VAL A 378 -5.45 -3.94 -11.72
N PHE A 379 -6.39 -4.32 -12.59
CA PHE A 379 -6.31 -5.51 -13.43
C PHE A 379 -5.79 -5.25 -14.86
N ARG A 380 -5.41 -4.00 -15.20
CA ARG A 380 -4.86 -3.69 -16.53
C ARG A 380 -3.34 -3.56 -16.52
N SER A 381 -2.71 -4.30 -17.45
CA SER A 381 -1.27 -4.33 -17.71
C SER A 381 -0.67 -2.92 -17.96
N PRO A 382 0.56 -2.65 -17.47
CA PRO A 382 1.21 -1.34 -17.55
C PRO A 382 1.71 -0.94 -18.95
N ARG A 383 1.36 -1.69 -20.01
CA ARG A 383 1.82 -1.41 -21.38
C ARG A 383 0.85 -0.60 -22.25
N ALA A 384 -0.33 -0.25 -21.77
CA ALA A 384 -1.24 0.62 -22.53
C ALA A 384 -0.84 2.09 -22.37
N ARG A 385 0.11 2.56 -23.20
CA ARG A 385 0.39 3.98 -23.40
C ARG A 385 -0.92 4.69 -23.77
N ALA A 386 -1.39 5.54 -22.86
CA ALA A 386 -2.29 6.69 -23.06
C ALA A 386 -3.08 6.68 -24.39
N ALA A 387 -4.10 5.84 -24.47
CA ALA A 387 -5.29 6.19 -25.25
C ALA A 387 -6.06 7.20 -24.40
N PHE A 388 -6.16 8.44 -24.86
CA PHE A 388 -6.97 9.47 -24.21
C PHE A 388 -8.40 8.93 -24.07
N LEU A 389 -8.83 8.73 -22.83
CA LEU A 389 -10.17 8.25 -22.52
C LEU A 389 -11.17 9.35 -22.91
N ALA A 390 -12.13 8.99 -23.76
CA ALA A 390 -13.28 9.83 -24.06
C ALA A 390 -14.05 10.08 -22.76
N VAL A 391 -14.10 11.35 -22.35
CA VAL A 391 -14.98 11.81 -21.27
C VAL A 391 -16.37 12.00 -21.88
N ASP A 392 -17.34 11.24 -21.40
CA ASP A 392 -18.76 11.41 -21.73
C ASP A 392 -19.24 12.82 -21.33
N SER A 393 -20.18 13.31 -22.14
CA SER A 393 -20.65 14.69 -22.29
C SER A 393 -21.04 15.46 -21.02
N ALA A 394 -20.49 16.69 -20.95
CA ALA A 394 -21.05 17.96 -20.46
C ALA A 394 -21.66 18.04 -19.05
N ARG A 395 -20.88 18.55 -18.08
CA ARG A 395 -21.40 19.21 -16.85
C ARG A 395 -21.00 20.69 -16.73
N SER A 396 -20.17 21.22 -17.64
CA SER A 396 -19.78 22.64 -17.75
C SER A 396 -19.37 22.96 -19.19
N GLY A 397 -19.63 24.18 -19.67
CA GLY A 397 -19.22 24.63 -21.01
C GLY A 397 -17.71 24.54 -21.25
N ARG A 398 -16.88 24.66 -20.20
CA ARG A 398 -15.42 24.42 -20.30
C ARG A 398 -15.10 22.99 -20.66
N ASP A 399 -15.79 22.03 -20.07
CA ASP A 399 -15.52 20.61 -20.28
C ASP A 399 -15.94 20.16 -21.67
N ALA A 400 -17.04 20.73 -22.20
CA ALA A 400 -17.48 20.52 -23.58
C ALA A 400 -16.39 20.96 -24.59
N ILE A 401 -15.87 22.18 -24.46
CA ILE A 401 -14.82 22.70 -25.35
C ILE A 401 -13.51 21.91 -25.19
N ARG A 402 -13.15 21.49 -23.97
CA ARG A 402 -11.97 20.65 -23.73
C ARG A 402 -12.08 19.29 -24.38
N ALA A 403 -13.26 18.66 -24.31
CA ALA A 403 -13.49 17.36 -24.93
C ALA A 403 -13.35 17.44 -26.46
N LEU A 404 -13.87 18.50 -27.10
CA LEU A 404 -13.70 18.72 -28.53
C LEU A 404 -12.23 18.89 -28.93
N TYR A 405 -11.47 19.70 -28.19
CA TYR A 405 -10.04 19.87 -28.46
C TYR A 405 -9.22 18.58 -28.20
N GLN A 406 -9.63 17.76 -27.22
CA GLN A 406 -9.00 16.45 -26.98
C GLN A 406 -9.29 15.46 -28.12
N ARG A 407 -10.48 15.48 -28.71
CA ARG A 407 -10.81 14.69 -29.90
C ARG A 407 -9.93 15.11 -31.09
N LEU A 408 -9.79 16.42 -31.34
CA LEU A 408 -8.85 16.94 -32.33
C LEU A 408 -7.42 16.42 -32.09
N LEU A 409 -6.92 16.45 -30.86
CA LEU A 409 -5.57 15.94 -30.53
C LEU A 409 -5.42 14.44 -30.79
N ALA A 410 -6.44 13.65 -30.43
CA ALA A 410 -6.43 12.20 -30.64
C ALA A 410 -6.44 11.86 -32.13
N GLU A 411 -7.27 12.56 -32.91
CA GLU A 411 -7.42 12.32 -34.35
C GLU A 411 -6.22 12.83 -35.14
N ALA A 412 -5.69 14.01 -34.82
CA ALA A 412 -4.44 14.50 -35.41
C ALA A 412 -3.25 13.58 -35.07
N GLY A 413 -3.22 13.03 -33.85
CA GLY A 413 -2.25 12.00 -33.47
C GLY A 413 -2.40 10.71 -34.31
N ALA A 414 -3.63 10.27 -34.56
CA ALA A 414 -3.90 9.12 -35.43
C ALA A 414 -3.55 9.39 -36.90
N ALA A 415 -3.59 10.65 -37.33
CA ALA A 415 -3.16 11.10 -38.65
C ALA A 415 -1.64 11.35 -38.77
N GLY A 416 -0.85 10.97 -37.76
CA GLY A 416 0.61 11.08 -37.77
C GLY A 416 1.17 12.43 -37.31
N MET A 417 0.32 13.34 -36.81
CA MET A 417 0.70 14.68 -36.34
C MET A 417 0.51 14.84 -34.82
N PRO A 418 1.18 14.04 -33.96
CA PRO A 418 1.01 14.17 -32.51
C PRO A 418 1.62 15.47 -31.97
N ARG A 419 0.95 16.11 -31.01
CA ARG A 419 1.50 17.28 -30.32
C ARG A 419 2.73 16.92 -29.49
N GLN A 420 3.82 17.63 -29.70
CA GLN A 420 5.06 17.45 -28.94
C GLN A 420 4.98 18.02 -27.52
N ARG A 421 5.77 17.46 -26.60
CA ARG A 421 5.84 17.93 -25.20
C ARG A 421 6.48 19.32 -25.15
N GLY A 422 5.81 20.28 -24.49
CA GLY A 422 6.26 21.67 -24.38
C GLY A 422 5.71 22.61 -25.46
N MET A 423 5.06 22.07 -26.50
CA MET A 423 4.43 22.88 -27.56
C MET A 423 3.14 23.51 -27.04
N THR A 424 2.93 24.81 -27.23
CA THR A 424 1.69 25.48 -26.82
C THR A 424 0.53 25.15 -27.78
N PRO A 425 -0.75 25.31 -27.35
CA PRO A 425 -1.89 25.10 -28.25
C PRO A 425 -1.83 25.95 -29.53
N GLY A 426 -1.36 27.20 -29.42
CA GLY A 426 -1.19 28.09 -30.57
C GLY A 426 -0.08 27.62 -31.53
N GLN A 427 1.07 27.21 -30.99
CA GLN A 427 2.16 26.63 -31.79
C GLN A 427 1.68 25.36 -32.52
N TYR A 428 0.94 24.50 -31.82
CA TYR A 428 0.39 23.28 -32.41
C TYR A 428 -0.62 23.58 -33.53
N ALA A 429 -1.45 24.61 -33.37
CA ALA A 429 -2.34 25.05 -34.44
C ALA A 429 -1.56 25.49 -35.68
N THR A 430 -0.47 26.24 -35.55
CA THR A 430 0.39 26.62 -36.69
C THR A 430 0.92 25.41 -37.45
N GLU A 431 1.26 24.33 -36.75
CA GLU A 431 1.74 23.10 -37.38
C GLU A 431 0.62 22.33 -38.09
N LEU A 432 -0.59 22.29 -37.50
CA LEU A 432 -1.77 21.72 -38.15
C LEU A 432 -2.16 22.51 -39.41
N LEU A 433 -2.03 23.84 -39.39
CA LEU A 433 -2.32 24.73 -40.53
C LEU A 433 -1.41 24.45 -41.74
N ARG A 434 -0.16 24.07 -41.51
CA ARG A 434 0.76 23.69 -42.61
C ARG A 434 0.30 22.42 -43.32
N ARG A 435 -0.33 21.50 -42.59
CA ARG A 435 -0.79 20.21 -43.11
C ARG A 435 -2.19 20.28 -43.73
N TRP A 436 -3.07 21.10 -43.15
CA TRP A 436 -4.47 21.26 -43.53
C TRP A 436 -4.85 22.75 -43.63
N PRO A 437 -4.32 23.48 -44.62
CA PRO A 437 -4.63 24.90 -44.80
C PRO A 437 -6.11 25.17 -45.08
N GLN A 438 -6.83 24.21 -45.65
CA GLN A 438 -8.27 24.29 -45.91
C GLN A 438 -9.13 24.39 -44.63
N ASP A 439 -8.62 23.92 -43.50
CA ASP A 439 -9.34 23.92 -42.21
C ASP A 439 -8.91 25.08 -41.32
N ALA A 440 -8.26 26.10 -41.89
CA ALA A 440 -7.55 27.11 -41.12
C ALA A 440 -8.45 27.86 -40.14
N GLU A 441 -9.63 28.24 -40.60
CA GLU A 441 -10.59 28.96 -39.78
C GLU A 441 -11.10 28.11 -38.61
N GLY A 442 -11.46 26.84 -38.86
CA GLY A 442 -11.93 25.92 -37.83
C GLY A 442 -10.88 25.62 -36.78
N LEU A 443 -9.63 25.35 -37.21
CA LEU A 443 -8.51 25.04 -36.31
C LEU A 443 -8.16 26.24 -35.42
N LEU A 444 -8.08 27.44 -35.99
CA LEU A 444 -7.78 28.65 -35.23
C LEU A 444 -8.91 29.00 -34.24
N ARG A 445 -10.17 28.88 -34.67
CA ARG A 445 -11.34 29.18 -33.86
C ARG A 445 -11.48 28.22 -32.68
N LEU A 446 -11.37 26.90 -32.92
CA LEU A 446 -11.41 25.90 -31.86
C LEU A 446 -10.23 26.04 -30.88
N THR A 447 -9.02 26.33 -31.40
CA THR A 447 -7.84 26.56 -30.54
C THR A 447 -8.03 27.79 -29.66
N ARG A 448 -8.59 28.89 -30.19
CA ARG A 448 -8.87 30.11 -29.42
C ARG A 448 -9.89 29.85 -28.30
N LEU A 449 -11.00 29.19 -28.63
CA LEU A 449 -12.03 28.82 -27.65
C LEU A 449 -11.48 27.89 -26.57
N TYR A 450 -10.61 26.95 -26.94
CA TYR A 450 -9.92 26.08 -25.99
C TYR A 450 -8.97 26.86 -25.06
N VAL A 451 -8.19 27.80 -25.60
CA VAL A 451 -7.30 28.66 -24.80
C VAL A 451 -8.11 29.51 -23.82
N ALA A 452 -9.22 30.10 -24.29
CA ALA A 452 -10.14 30.86 -23.44
C ALA A 452 -10.79 29.99 -22.35
N ALA A 453 -11.28 28.80 -22.69
CA ALA A 453 -11.85 27.87 -21.71
C ALA A 453 -10.82 27.32 -20.72
N ARG A 454 -9.54 27.25 -21.11
CA ARG A 454 -8.45 26.71 -20.27
C ARG A 454 -7.80 27.74 -19.36
N TYR A 455 -7.62 28.97 -19.84
CA TYR A 455 -6.86 30.01 -19.16
C TYR A 455 -7.69 31.26 -18.84
N GLY A 456 -8.94 31.34 -19.31
CA GLY A 456 -9.84 32.46 -19.07
C GLY A 456 -10.55 32.39 -17.71
N PRO A 457 -10.85 33.54 -17.09
CA PRO A 457 -11.44 33.62 -15.76
C PRO A 457 -12.93 33.23 -15.72
N GLN A 458 -13.68 33.43 -16.81
CA GLN A 458 -15.12 33.17 -16.92
C GLN A 458 -15.40 31.79 -17.52
N ASP A 459 -16.51 31.16 -17.11
CA ASP A 459 -16.99 29.93 -17.76
C ASP A 459 -17.60 30.31 -19.14
N PRO A 460 -17.32 29.54 -20.21
CA PRO A 460 -17.89 29.78 -21.53
C PRO A 460 -19.41 29.71 -21.49
N ASP A 461 -20.06 30.64 -22.18
CA ASP A 461 -21.50 30.60 -22.41
C ASP A 461 -21.87 29.48 -23.41
N GLU A 462 -23.17 29.20 -23.52
CA GLU A 462 -23.71 28.18 -24.40
C GLU A 462 -23.41 28.49 -25.89
N ALA A 463 -23.43 29.76 -26.29
CA ALA A 463 -23.10 30.18 -27.64
C ALA A 463 -21.63 29.91 -28.01
N GLN A 464 -20.69 30.02 -27.07
CA GLN A 464 -19.28 29.69 -27.26
C GLN A 464 -19.04 28.18 -27.35
N VAL A 465 -19.85 27.38 -26.67
CA VAL A 465 -19.83 25.92 -26.79
C VAL A 465 -20.35 25.51 -28.17
N ASP A 466 -21.44 26.11 -28.64
CA ASP A 466 -21.98 25.86 -29.98
C ASP A 466 -20.99 26.27 -31.06
N GLN A 467 -20.35 27.44 -30.92
CA GLN A 467 -19.29 27.87 -31.83
C GLN A 467 -18.11 26.89 -31.87
N ALA A 468 -17.74 26.29 -30.73
CA ALA A 468 -16.70 25.26 -30.69
C ALA A 468 -17.14 23.98 -31.41
N HIS A 469 -18.40 23.58 -31.26
CA HIS A 469 -18.99 22.45 -31.96
C HIS A 469 -19.02 22.67 -33.48
N THR A 470 -19.49 23.81 -33.95
CA THR A 470 -19.48 24.17 -35.38
C THR A 470 -18.06 24.21 -35.93
N ALA A 471 -17.13 24.83 -35.20
CA ALA A 471 -15.72 24.90 -35.62
C ALA A 471 -15.08 23.51 -35.73
N TYR A 472 -15.41 22.59 -34.83
CA TYR A 472 -14.93 21.21 -34.89
C TYR A 472 -15.58 20.40 -36.03
N GLN A 473 -16.89 20.57 -36.26
CA GLN A 473 -17.59 19.88 -37.35
C GLN A 473 -17.13 20.32 -38.75
N ALA A 474 -16.71 21.58 -38.89
CA ALA A 474 -16.22 22.13 -40.15
C ALA A 474 -14.83 21.59 -40.57
N LEU A 475 -14.13 20.85 -39.70
CA LEU A 475 -12.79 20.32 -39.99
C LEU A 475 -12.85 19.15 -40.97
N SER A 476 -12.55 19.42 -42.25
CA SER A 476 -12.55 18.44 -43.34
C SER A 476 -11.45 17.38 -43.18
N CYS A 477 -10.31 17.72 -42.56
CA CYS A 477 -9.21 16.80 -42.26
C CYS A 477 -9.64 15.60 -41.41
N LEU A 478 -10.74 15.72 -40.65
CA LEU A 478 -11.27 14.70 -39.76
C LEU A 478 -12.41 13.88 -40.39
N GLN A 479 -13.04 14.39 -41.46
CA GLN A 479 -14.19 13.75 -42.11
C GLN A 479 -13.81 12.63 -43.09
N THR A 480 -12.54 12.54 -43.51
CA THR A 480 -12.06 11.56 -44.50
C THR A 480 -12.08 10.10 -44.03
N LYS A 481 -12.50 9.81 -42.78
CA LYS A 481 -12.51 8.46 -42.20
C LYS A 481 -13.90 7.90 -41.88
N LYS A 482 -14.99 8.56 -42.29
CA LYS A 482 -16.35 8.01 -42.20
C LYS A 482 -16.67 7.27 -43.51
N PRO A 483 -16.69 5.92 -43.56
CA PRO A 483 -17.13 5.24 -44.76
C PRO A 483 -18.56 5.67 -45.08
N ALA A 484 -18.80 6.02 -46.34
CA ALA A 484 -20.11 6.35 -46.87
C ALA A 484 -21.08 5.22 -46.50
N ARG A 485 -22.11 5.56 -45.71
CA ARG A 485 -23.25 4.68 -45.52
C ARG A 485 -24.03 4.77 -46.82
N ASP A 486 -23.84 3.76 -47.66
CA ASP A 486 -24.54 3.55 -48.92
C ASP A 486 -26.05 3.63 -48.68
N VAL A 487 -26.65 4.75 -49.09
CA VAL A 487 -28.10 4.88 -49.24
C VAL A 487 -28.37 4.62 -50.71
N SER A 488 -28.45 3.34 -51.06
CA SER A 488 -29.01 2.92 -52.34
C SER A 488 -30.52 3.22 -52.33
N PRO A 489 -31.06 4.00 -53.28
CA PRO A 489 -32.50 4.18 -53.41
C PRO A 489 -33.12 2.90 -53.98
N ARG A 490 -34.07 2.32 -53.23
CA ARG A 490 -34.99 1.32 -53.78
C ARG A 490 -35.72 1.94 -54.98
N ARG A 491 -35.49 1.40 -56.17
CA ARG A 491 -36.40 1.60 -57.29
C ARG A 491 -37.69 0.83 -57.01
N LEU A 492 -38.78 1.47 -57.42
CA LEU A 492 -40.18 1.04 -57.41
C LEU A 492 -40.37 -0.39 -57.92
#